data_AF-A0AA44L0B2-F1
#
_entry.id   AF-A0AA44L0B2-F1
#
_cell.length_a   1.000
_cell.length_b   1.000
_cell.length_c   1.000
_cell.angle_alpha   90.00
_cell.angle_beta   90.00
_cell.angle_gamma   90.00
#
_symmetry.space_group_name_H-M   'P 1'
#
loop_
_entity.id
_entity.type
_entity.pdbx_description
1 polymer ?
#
loop_
_entity_poly.entity_id
_entity_poly.type
_entity_poly.pdbx_seq_one_letter_code
_entity_poly.pdbx_strand_id
1 'polypeptide(L)'
;MKFCGTCKNQLADHLNFCPECGSKVEGIADQTASSHSEMRRETKRVKSKKNMFLLIGFVIVVAILFGTYKFGASKFSKEKQVNAMIEAFQKKDVNAIDEFLKVDDPSLKVKTEDIKAYIRYLKDNPSYNKALLSYLQKETVNQKLASDNASFKDGQIIEDGKEWFLYPKYKFSMKSYYMSVSTTTKNAEIYVNDKKETELSSDKTSKELGPYFPGAYVVKAKAKTELTELETEKEVDLADEKNGTVEVNLSLEGNYVTISSDESDATVFVNGKKRGKLSYGSYKLGPVPTDETVEVHLEKNTDFGVIKSESIKVGDQSTYYLKFPKEASRSAVGDFVQNHIYNNVRAIALNDFSLIENDYDKSGKSYKEDRDYLQYLHKKGITEDLLTMEIRNVERQSETKYKVTTYEEYHIRYGDGSVKFKSFNNDHIVTVNGNGKILYHSLGANNTLKSEEVSGPTR
;
A
#
# COMPACT_ATOMS: atom_id res chain seq x y z
N MET A 1 -96.86 8.40 -81.60
CA MET A 1 -96.40 9.79 -81.74
C MET A 1 -95.93 10.31 -80.40
N LYS A 2 -94.65 10.17 -80.11
CA LYS A 2 -94.00 10.74 -78.92
C LYS A 2 -93.57 12.17 -79.20
N PHE A 3 -93.50 13.01 -78.17
CA PHE A 3 -92.90 14.34 -78.23
C PHE A 3 -91.74 14.40 -77.23
N CYS A 4 -90.69 15.15 -77.55
CA CYS A 4 -89.58 15.37 -76.63
C CYS A 4 -90.04 16.17 -75.41
N GLY A 5 -89.75 15.70 -74.19
CA GLY A 5 -90.08 16.42 -72.95
C GLY A 5 -89.34 17.77 -72.79
N THR A 6 -88.21 17.95 -73.50
CA THR A 6 -87.36 19.14 -73.39
C THR A 6 -87.69 20.19 -74.46
N CYS A 7 -87.70 19.82 -75.75
CA CYS A 7 -87.90 20.78 -76.85
C CYS A 7 -89.27 20.69 -77.55
N LYS A 8 -90.14 19.75 -77.14
CA LYS A 8 -91.50 19.55 -77.65
C LYS A 8 -91.65 19.23 -79.14
N ASN A 9 -90.55 18.92 -79.84
CA ASN A 9 -90.62 18.40 -81.20
C ASN A 9 -91.15 16.95 -81.23
N GLN A 10 -91.81 16.61 -82.34
CA GLN A 10 -92.38 15.28 -82.58
C GLN A 10 -91.27 14.26 -82.87
N LEU A 11 -91.38 13.09 -82.26
CA LEU A 11 -90.39 12.01 -82.34
C LEU A 11 -91.02 10.74 -82.91
N ALA A 12 -90.23 10.03 -83.72
CA ALA A 12 -90.54 8.67 -84.12
C ALA A 12 -90.45 7.73 -82.90
N ASP A 13 -91.38 6.78 -82.79
CA ASP A 13 -91.66 6.07 -81.53
C ASP A 13 -90.51 5.17 -80.99
N HIS A 14 -89.44 4.96 -81.79
CA HIS A 14 -88.31 4.06 -81.52
C HIS A 14 -86.99 4.77 -81.14
N LEU A 15 -86.97 6.10 -81.02
CA LEU A 15 -85.74 6.84 -80.69
C LEU A 15 -85.51 6.95 -79.18
N ASN A 16 -84.31 6.59 -78.74
CA ASN A 16 -83.87 6.68 -77.34
C ASN A 16 -83.37 8.09 -76.94
N PHE A 17 -83.04 8.94 -77.93
CA PHE A 17 -82.56 10.31 -77.75
C PHE A 17 -83.17 11.22 -78.84
N CYS A 18 -83.44 12.48 -78.50
CA CYS A 18 -83.99 13.45 -79.45
C CYS A 18 -82.90 13.97 -80.41
N PRO A 19 -83.08 13.88 -81.74
CA PRO A 19 -82.08 14.32 -82.72
C PRO A 19 -81.89 15.85 -82.77
N GLU A 20 -82.87 16.63 -82.32
CA GLU A 20 -82.82 18.10 -82.36
C GLU A 20 -82.12 18.73 -81.14
N CYS A 21 -82.19 18.09 -79.96
CA CYS A 21 -81.64 18.66 -78.73
C CYS A 21 -80.80 17.70 -77.88
N GLY A 22 -80.67 16.44 -78.29
CA GLY A 22 -79.78 15.45 -77.66
C GLY A 22 -80.27 14.84 -76.34
N SER A 23 -81.44 15.22 -75.81
CA SER A 23 -81.92 14.69 -74.52
C SER A 23 -82.46 13.26 -74.62
N LYS A 24 -82.18 12.43 -73.61
CA LYS A 24 -82.63 11.03 -73.49
C LYS A 24 -84.13 10.93 -73.20
N VAL A 25 -84.84 10.01 -73.85
CA VAL A 25 -86.29 9.80 -73.67
C VAL A 25 -86.50 8.62 -72.71
N GLU A 26 -86.96 8.90 -71.48
CA GLU A 26 -87.23 7.88 -70.45
C GLU A 26 -88.70 7.44 -70.49
N GLY A 27 -88.95 6.13 -70.61
CA GLY A 27 -90.29 5.54 -70.59
C GLY A 27 -90.54 4.77 -69.30
N ILE A 28 -91.65 5.07 -68.62
CA ILE A 28 -92.19 4.26 -67.50
C ILE A 28 -93.58 3.71 -67.89
N ALA A 29 -93.81 2.48 -67.45
CA ALA A 29 -94.84 1.51 -67.82
C ALA A 29 -96.23 1.72 -67.18
N ASP A 30 -97.25 1.02 -67.72
CA ASP A 30 -98.29 0.27 -66.96
C ASP A 30 -99.20 -0.53 -67.93
N GLN A 31 -99.33 -1.87 -67.82
CA GLN A 31 -100.23 -2.72 -67.00
C GLN A 31 -101.62 -3.03 -67.62
N THR A 32 -101.94 -4.32 -67.87
CA THR A 32 -103.00 -5.10 -67.17
C THR A 32 -103.22 -6.55 -67.68
N ALA A 33 -103.30 -7.48 -66.70
CA ALA A 33 -104.05 -8.77 -66.52
C ALA A 33 -104.09 -9.86 -67.64
N SER A 34 -103.99 -11.19 -67.41
CA SER A 34 -104.47 -12.07 -66.31
C SER A 34 -103.83 -13.49 -66.31
N SER A 35 -103.69 -14.05 -65.10
CA SER A 35 -103.76 -15.48 -64.65
C SER A 35 -102.82 -16.57 -65.19
N HIS A 36 -101.96 -17.10 -64.31
CA HIS A 36 -102.11 -18.45 -63.74
C HIS A 36 -101.20 -18.64 -62.50
N SER A 37 -101.71 -19.36 -61.50
CA SER A 37 -101.08 -19.70 -60.22
C SER A 37 -100.10 -20.87 -60.33
N GLU A 38 -98.91 -20.76 -59.73
CA GLU A 38 -98.49 -21.59 -58.58
C GLU A 38 -97.04 -21.31 -58.12
N MET A 39 -96.93 -21.10 -56.80
CA MET A 39 -95.78 -21.26 -55.89
C MET A 39 -94.35 -20.97 -56.37
N ARG A 40 -93.92 -19.73 -56.10
CA ARG A 40 -92.51 -19.31 -56.00
C ARG A 40 -91.98 -19.61 -54.60
N ARG A 41 -91.01 -20.53 -54.46
CA ARG A 41 -90.13 -20.58 -53.28
C ARG A 41 -89.00 -19.57 -53.49
N GLU A 42 -89.20 -18.34 -53.02
CA GLU A 42 -88.11 -17.38 -52.88
C GLU A 42 -87.26 -17.74 -51.65
N THR A 43 -86.02 -18.16 -51.89
CA THR A 43 -84.97 -18.09 -50.88
C THR A 43 -84.66 -16.61 -50.62
N LYS A 44 -85.33 -16.02 -49.63
CA LYS A 44 -84.88 -14.76 -49.02
C LYS A 44 -83.45 -14.93 -48.53
N ARG A 45 -82.53 -14.18 -49.12
CA ARG A 45 -81.17 -14.01 -48.61
C ARG A 45 -81.26 -13.22 -47.31
N VAL A 46 -81.37 -13.93 -46.20
CA VAL A 46 -81.32 -13.34 -44.85
C VAL A 46 -79.93 -12.75 -44.66
N LYS A 47 -79.79 -11.42 -44.66
CA LYS A 47 -78.63 -10.78 -44.02
C LYS A 47 -78.72 -11.09 -42.53
N SER A 48 -77.95 -12.07 -42.10
CA SER A 48 -77.81 -12.46 -40.69
C SER A 48 -77.36 -11.25 -39.88
N LYS A 49 -78.27 -10.65 -39.09
CA LYS A 49 -77.95 -9.59 -38.12
C LYS A 49 -76.96 -10.07 -37.05
N LYS A 50 -76.69 -11.39 -36.93
CA LYS A 50 -75.66 -11.93 -36.03
C LYS A 50 -74.23 -11.60 -36.47
N ASN A 51 -73.98 -11.39 -37.77
CA ASN A 51 -72.64 -10.99 -38.27
C ASN A 51 -72.37 -9.48 -38.10
N MET A 52 -73.41 -8.66 -37.92
CA MET A 52 -73.24 -7.21 -37.70
C MET A 52 -72.81 -6.92 -36.25
N PHE A 53 -73.34 -7.64 -35.25
CA PHE A 53 -72.86 -7.53 -33.87
C PHE A 53 -71.43 -8.06 -33.71
N LEU A 54 -71.04 -9.10 -34.47
CA LEU A 54 -69.65 -9.55 -34.54
C LEU A 54 -68.73 -8.52 -35.20
N LEU A 55 -69.18 -7.82 -36.24
CA LEU A 55 -68.43 -6.73 -36.90
C LEU A 55 -68.28 -5.50 -36.00
N ILE A 56 -69.35 -5.08 -35.31
CA ILE A 56 -69.30 -3.95 -34.37
C ILE A 56 -68.42 -4.31 -33.16
N GLY A 57 -68.57 -5.52 -32.61
CA GLY A 57 -67.68 -6.04 -31.56
C GLY A 57 -66.22 -6.09 -32.01
N PHE A 58 -65.95 -6.54 -33.24
CA PHE A 58 -64.60 -6.54 -33.82
C PHE A 58 -64.03 -5.13 -33.96
N VAL A 59 -64.80 -4.16 -34.45
CA VAL A 59 -64.35 -2.76 -34.58
C VAL A 59 -64.07 -2.15 -33.21
N ILE A 60 -64.91 -2.40 -32.21
CA ILE A 60 -64.68 -1.93 -30.83
C ILE A 60 -63.39 -2.54 -30.25
N VAL A 61 -63.21 -3.86 -30.42
CA VAL A 61 -61.98 -4.54 -29.97
C VAL A 61 -60.76 -3.97 -30.70
N VAL A 62 -60.82 -3.76 -32.01
CA VAL A 62 -59.72 -3.14 -32.79
C VAL A 62 -59.46 -1.70 -32.34
N ALA A 63 -60.49 -0.90 -32.04
CA ALA A 63 -60.32 0.45 -31.53
C ALA A 63 -59.68 0.46 -30.13
N ILE A 64 -60.05 -0.48 -29.25
CA ILE A 64 -59.41 -0.66 -27.94
C ILE A 64 -57.97 -1.13 -28.11
N LEU A 65 -57.71 -2.09 -29.00
CA LEU A 65 -56.36 -2.57 -29.31
C LEU A 65 -55.50 -1.45 -29.90
N PHE A 66 -56.05 -0.61 -30.78
CA PHE A 66 -55.35 0.53 -31.36
C PHE A 66 -55.12 1.64 -30.33
N GLY A 67 -56.10 1.93 -29.48
CA GLY A 67 -55.98 2.90 -28.40
C GLY A 67 -54.95 2.46 -27.35
N THR A 68 -54.99 1.21 -26.92
CA THR A 68 -53.99 0.62 -26.02
C THR A 68 -52.61 0.54 -26.69
N TYR A 69 -52.56 0.25 -28.00
CA TYR A 69 -51.34 0.30 -28.78
C TYR A 69 -50.71 1.69 -28.80
N LYS A 70 -51.50 2.72 -29.14
CA LYS A 70 -51.05 4.12 -29.18
C LYS A 70 -50.66 4.64 -27.80
N PHE A 71 -51.41 4.26 -26.76
CA PHE A 71 -51.07 4.60 -25.38
C PHE A 71 -49.74 3.97 -24.97
N GLY A 72 -49.54 2.67 -25.23
CA GLY A 72 -48.28 2.00 -24.96
C GLY A 72 -47.12 2.60 -25.77
N ALA A 73 -47.33 2.89 -27.05
CA ALA A 73 -46.33 3.53 -27.90
C ALA A 73 -45.92 4.92 -27.39
N SER A 74 -46.86 5.67 -26.80
CA SER A 74 -46.58 6.95 -26.15
C SER A 74 -45.93 6.78 -24.78
N LYS A 75 -46.35 5.82 -23.97
CA LYS A 75 -45.85 5.60 -22.59
C LYS A 75 -44.42 5.05 -22.59
N PHE A 76 -44.15 4.10 -23.48
CA PHE A 76 -42.86 3.41 -23.61
C PHE A 76 -42.03 3.99 -24.77
N SER A 77 -42.26 5.24 -25.17
CA SER A 77 -41.40 5.89 -26.14
C SER A 77 -39.98 6.08 -25.58
N LYS A 78 -38.98 6.06 -26.46
CA LYS A 78 -37.58 6.32 -26.09
C LYS A 78 -37.44 7.64 -25.33
N GLU A 79 -38.07 8.70 -25.84
CA GLU A 79 -38.12 10.03 -25.22
C GLU A 79 -38.58 9.98 -23.76
N LYS A 80 -39.71 9.32 -23.45
CA LYS A 80 -40.21 9.25 -22.06
C LYS A 80 -39.30 8.45 -21.14
N GLN A 81 -38.76 7.33 -21.62
CA GLN A 81 -37.85 6.49 -20.83
C GLN A 81 -36.55 7.24 -20.53
N VAL A 82 -35.95 7.90 -21.54
CA VAL A 82 -34.72 8.69 -21.36
C VAL A 82 -34.96 9.94 -20.50
N ASN A 83 -36.11 10.62 -20.62
CA ASN A 83 -36.46 11.72 -19.71
C ASN A 83 -36.57 11.24 -18.25
N ALA A 84 -37.14 10.06 -18.01
CA ALA A 84 -37.15 9.47 -16.67
C ALA A 84 -35.73 9.16 -16.16
N MET A 85 -34.81 8.71 -17.03
CA MET A 85 -33.39 8.54 -16.68
C MET A 85 -32.74 9.88 -16.30
N ILE A 86 -32.96 10.93 -17.10
CA ILE A 86 -32.44 12.29 -16.82
C ILE A 86 -32.93 12.78 -15.46
N GLU A 87 -34.23 12.64 -15.18
CA GLU A 87 -34.80 13.00 -13.87
C GLU A 87 -34.16 12.19 -12.73
N ALA A 88 -33.93 10.90 -12.92
CA ALA A 88 -33.30 10.05 -11.92
C ALA A 88 -31.87 10.54 -11.59
N PHE A 89 -31.05 10.83 -12.59
CA PHE A 89 -29.71 11.41 -12.40
C PHE A 89 -29.75 12.80 -11.74
N GLN A 90 -30.66 13.67 -12.15
CA GLN A 90 -30.81 15.01 -11.56
C GLN A 90 -31.26 14.98 -10.10
N LYS A 91 -32.23 14.10 -9.78
CA LYS A 91 -32.73 13.88 -8.42
C LYS A 91 -31.80 13.02 -7.57
N LYS A 92 -30.75 12.44 -8.17
CA LYS A 92 -29.80 11.52 -7.54
C LYS A 92 -30.52 10.31 -6.92
N ASP A 93 -31.58 9.85 -7.60
CA ASP A 93 -32.41 8.74 -7.14
C ASP A 93 -31.71 7.42 -7.49
N VAL A 94 -31.05 6.84 -6.50
CA VAL A 94 -30.23 5.62 -6.67
C VAL A 94 -31.07 4.44 -7.17
N ASN A 95 -32.30 4.28 -6.68
CA ASN A 95 -33.15 3.15 -7.07
C ASN A 95 -33.64 3.31 -8.50
N ALA A 96 -34.06 4.53 -8.87
CA ALA A 96 -34.46 4.81 -10.25
C ALA A 96 -33.29 4.66 -11.23
N ILE A 97 -32.08 5.10 -10.85
CA ILE A 97 -30.88 4.93 -11.67
C ILE A 97 -30.57 3.44 -11.87
N ASP A 98 -30.61 2.63 -10.82
CA ASP A 98 -30.35 1.18 -10.88
C ASP A 98 -31.25 0.47 -11.89
N GLU A 99 -32.56 0.80 -11.93
CA GLU A 99 -33.52 0.21 -12.86
C GLU A 99 -33.19 0.45 -14.35
N PHE A 100 -32.55 1.58 -14.64
CA PHE A 100 -32.17 1.98 -15.98
C PHE A 100 -30.77 1.54 -16.38
N LEU A 101 -29.92 1.17 -15.42
CA LEU A 101 -28.54 0.82 -15.68
C LEU A 101 -28.38 -0.61 -16.21
N LYS A 102 -27.40 -0.76 -17.09
CA LYS A 102 -26.80 -2.03 -17.50
C LYS A 102 -25.30 -1.80 -17.62
N VAL A 103 -24.49 -2.80 -17.37
CA VAL A 103 -23.05 -2.77 -17.65
C VAL A 103 -22.72 -3.67 -18.83
N ASP A 104 -21.69 -3.33 -19.58
CA ASP A 104 -21.24 -4.10 -20.74
C ASP A 104 -20.60 -5.43 -20.36
N ASP A 105 -19.88 -5.48 -19.24
CA ASP A 105 -19.33 -6.70 -18.67
C ASP A 105 -20.31 -7.36 -17.68
N PRO A 106 -20.85 -8.55 -17.99
CA PRO A 106 -21.84 -9.23 -17.16
C PRO A 106 -21.28 -9.76 -15.83
N SER A 107 -19.95 -9.80 -15.65
CA SER A 107 -19.32 -10.17 -14.38
C SER A 107 -19.37 -9.04 -13.35
N LEU A 108 -19.51 -7.78 -13.80
CA LEU A 108 -19.73 -6.63 -12.92
C LEU A 108 -21.17 -6.62 -12.41
N LYS A 109 -21.35 -6.90 -11.12
CA LYS A 109 -22.64 -6.71 -10.44
C LYS A 109 -22.66 -5.34 -9.80
N VAL A 110 -23.34 -4.39 -10.45
CA VAL A 110 -23.55 -3.04 -9.92
C VAL A 110 -24.33 -3.12 -8.61
N LYS A 111 -23.76 -2.51 -7.56
CA LYS A 111 -24.40 -2.37 -6.24
C LYS A 111 -24.85 -0.94 -6.03
N THR A 112 -25.71 -0.75 -5.04
CA THR A 112 -26.15 0.57 -4.58
C THR A 112 -24.97 1.48 -4.22
N GLU A 113 -23.89 0.92 -3.67
CA GLU A 113 -22.66 1.66 -3.32
C GLU A 113 -21.95 2.21 -4.57
N ASP A 114 -21.92 1.46 -5.67
CA ASP A 114 -21.28 1.86 -6.93
C ASP A 114 -22.03 3.04 -7.56
N ILE A 115 -23.37 2.99 -7.54
CA ILE A 115 -24.21 4.09 -8.04
C ILE A 115 -24.04 5.33 -7.17
N LYS A 116 -23.99 5.19 -5.84
CA LYS A 116 -23.72 6.30 -4.92
C LYS A 116 -22.33 6.91 -5.16
N ALA A 117 -21.32 6.07 -5.43
CA ALA A 117 -19.98 6.53 -5.76
C ALA A 117 -19.96 7.29 -7.10
N TYR A 118 -20.66 6.78 -8.11
CA TYR A 118 -20.81 7.46 -9.40
C TYR A 118 -21.53 8.80 -9.27
N ILE A 119 -22.63 8.89 -8.51
CA ILE A 119 -23.32 10.16 -8.24
C ILE A 119 -22.38 11.18 -7.56
N ARG A 120 -21.52 10.73 -6.63
CA ARG A 120 -20.48 11.58 -6.05
C ARG A 120 -19.48 12.03 -7.11
N TYR A 121 -18.98 11.12 -7.92
CA TYR A 121 -18.09 11.43 -9.04
C TYR A 121 -18.70 12.46 -10.01
N LEU A 122 -19.98 12.32 -10.39
CA LEU A 122 -20.71 13.28 -11.22
C LEU A 122 -20.80 14.68 -10.58
N LYS A 123 -20.98 14.72 -9.25
CA LYS A 123 -21.03 15.98 -8.50
C LYS A 123 -19.65 16.66 -8.49
N ASP A 124 -18.61 15.88 -8.29
CA ASP A 124 -17.23 16.36 -8.16
C ASP A 124 -16.61 16.67 -9.54
N ASN A 125 -17.21 16.15 -10.63
CA ASN A 125 -16.82 16.42 -12.03
C ASN A 125 -17.99 17.03 -12.84
N PRO A 126 -18.31 18.34 -12.66
CA PRO A 126 -19.44 18.98 -13.31
C PRO A 126 -19.43 18.94 -14.85
N SER A 127 -18.24 19.02 -15.47
CA SER A 127 -18.09 18.94 -16.93
C SER A 127 -18.49 17.57 -17.47
N TYR A 128 -18.10 16.50 -16.77
CA TYR A 128 -18.45 15.13 -17.12
C TYR A 128 -19.96 14.89 -16.93
N ASN A 129 -20.54 15.35 -15.82
CA ASN A 129 -21.99 15.30 -15.60
C ASN A 129 -22.78 16.08 -16.66
N LYS A 130 -22.30 17.27 -17.06
CA LYS A 130 -22.89 18.04 -18.15
C LYS A 130 -22.85 17.26 -19.47
N ALA A 131 -21.76 16.57 -19.77
CA ALA A 131 -21.65 15.73 -20.96
C ALA A 131 -22.65 14.57 -20.94
N LEU A 132 -22.79 13.87 -19.81
CA LEU A 132 -23.79 12.82 -19.61
C LEU A 132 -25.22 13.35 -19.86
N LEU A 133 -25.62 14.42 -19.16
CA LEU A 133 -26.96 14.99 -19.31
C LEU A 133 -27.22 15.50 -20.73
N SER A 134 -26.22 16.09 -21.38
CA SER A 134 -26.32 16.54 -22.77
C SER A 134 -26.48 15.37 -23.74
N TYR A 135 -25.78 14.27 -23.51
CA TYR A 135 -25.94 13.03 -24.27
C TYR A 135 -27.36 12.49 -24.13
N LEU A 136 -27.84 12.31 -22.90
CA LEU A 136 -29.19 11.81 -22.65
C LEU A 136 -30.25 12.73 -23.28
N GLN A 137 -30.10 14.05 -23.18
CA GLN A 137 -31.01 15.00 -23.82
C GLN A 137 -31.03 14.84 -25.35
N LYS A 138 -29.87 14.64 -25.99
CA LYS A 138 -29.81 14.39 -27.44
C LYS A 138 -30.50 13.08 -27.84
N GLU A 139 -30.44 12.05 -26.98
CA GLU A 139 -31.14 10.77 -27.19
C GLU A 139 -32.68 10.87 -27.12
N THR A 140 -33.22 11.97 -26.60
CA THR A 140 -34.67 12.25 -26.60
C THR A 140 -35.20 12.75 -27.95
N VAL A 141 -34.34 13.34 -28.78
CA VAL A 141 -34.72 13.95 -30.07
C VAL A 141 -34.69 12.89 -31.17
N ASN A 142 -35.67 12.94 -32.09
CA ASN A 142 -35.71 12.04 -33.24
C ASN A 142 -34.39 12.10 -34.04
N GLN A 143 -33.68 10.98 -34.11
CA GLN A 143 -32.36 10.82 -34.74
C GLN A 143 -32.32 11.26 -36.23
N LYS A 144 -33.48 11.35 -36.89
CA LYS A 144 -33.61 11.86 -38.27
C LYS A 144 -33.33 13.37 -38.44
N LEU A 145 -33.22 14.13 -37.34
CA LEU A 145 -33.05 15.59 -37.33
C LEU A 145 -31.71 16.06 -36.73
N ALA A 146 -30.91 15.17 -36.14
CA ALA A 146 -29.66 15.54 -35.49
C ALA A 146 -28.46 15.31 -36.43
N SER A 147 -27.70 16.38 -36.70
CA SER A 147 -26.52 16.32 -37.58
C SER A 147 -25.26 15.73 -36.92
N ASP A 148 -25.30 15.54 -35.59
CA ASP A 148 -24.22 14.94 -34.80
C ASP A 148 -24.71 13.65 -34.15
N ASN A 149 -23.95 12.55 -34.31
CA ASN A 149 -24.17 11.35 -33.51
C ASN A 149 -23.94 11.70 -32.04
N ALA A 150 -24.97 11.55 -31.22
CA ALA A 150 -24.84 11.68 -29.77
C ALA A 150 -23.89 10.59 -29.26
N SER A 151 -22.84 10.98 -28.55
CA SER A 151 -21.92 10.03 -27.93
C SER A 151 -21.60 10.47 -26.51
N PHE A 152 -21.49 9.47 -25.64
CA PHE A 152 -20.97 9.60 -24.30
C PHE A 152 -19.89 8.53 -24.14
N LYS A 153 -18.79 8.89 -23.51
CA LYS A 153 -17.57 8.08 -23.60
C LYS A 153 -17.68 6.78 -22.82
N ASP A 154 -18.46 6.80 -21.74
CA ASP A 154 -18.54 5.68 -20.78
C ASP A 154 -19.88 4.96 -20.84
N GLY A 155 -20.72 5.25 -21.83
CA GLY A 155 -21.98 4.56 -21.96
C GLY A 155 -22.86 5.02 -23.11
N GLN A 156 -23.91 4.25 -23.36
CA GLN A 156 -24.84 4.47 -24.45
C GLN A 156 -26.24 3.94 -24.11
N ILE A 157 -27.28 4.55 -24.69
CA ILE A 157 -28.65 4.05 -24.62
C ILE A 157 -28.79 2.86 -25.57
N ILE A 158 -29.23 1.72 -25.03
CA ILE A 158 -29.51 0.51 -25.81
C ILE A 158 -30.96 0.07 -25.63
N GLU A 159 -31.49 -0.67 -26.59
CA GLU A 159 -32.72 -1.43 -26.42
C GLU A 159 -32.39 -2.75 -25.70
N ASP A 160 -32.99 -2.98 -24.53
CA ASP A 160 -32.79 -4.15 -23.67
C ASP A 160 -34.14 -4.75 -23.27
N GLY A 161 -34.69 -5.56 -24.19
CA GLY A 161 -35.96 -6.26 -24.00
C GLY A 161 -37.18 -5.46 -24.43
N LYS A 162 -38.36 -5.97 -24.06
CA LYS A 162 -39.65 -5.35 -24.44
C LYS A 162 -40.59 -5.25 -23.25
N GLU A 163 -41.28 -4.13 -23.18
CA GLU A 163 -42.39 -3.91 -22.27
C GLU A 163 -43.71 -4.29 -22.95
N TRP A 164 -44.59 -4.96 -22.22
CA TRP A 164 -45.86 -5.50 -22.74
C TRP A 164 -45.70 -6.30 -24.05
N PHE A 165 -44.58 -7.02 -24.21
CA PHE A 165 -44.19 -7.82 -25.39
C PHE A 165 -43.97 -7.04 -26.71
N LEU A 166 -44.30 -5.76 -26.78
CA LEU A 166 -44.32 -5.00 -28.04
C LEU A 166 -43.42 -3.77 -28.03
N TYR A 167 -43.27 -3.09 -26.90
CA TYR A 167 -42.58 -1.79 -26.86
C TYR A 167 -41.13 -1.96 -26.45
N PRO A 168 -40.18 -1.28 -27.11
CA PRO A 168 -38.78 -1.35 -26.74
C PRO A 168 -38.58 -0.82 -25.31
N LYS A 169 -37.82 -1.56 -24.51
CA LYS A 169 -37.34 -1.08 -23.21
C LYS A 169 -35.93 -0.56 -23.39
N TYR A 170 -35.67 0.68 -22.97
CA TYR A 170 -34.35 1.28 -23.09
C TYR A 170 -33.61 1.24 -21.77
N LYS A 171 -32.31 0.96 -21.83
CA LYS A 171 -31.39 1.03 -20.69
C LYS A 171 -30.16 1.83 -21.05
N PHE A 172 -29.51 2.38 -20.04
CA PHE A 172 -28.23 3.03 -20.16
C PHE A 172 -27.12 2.00 -19.90
N SER A 173 -26.49 1.56 -20.97
CA SER A 173 -25.37 0.60 -20.95
C SER A 173 -24.08 1.35 -20.66
N MET A 174 -23.57 1.21 -19.44
CA MET A 174 -22.32 1.77 -18.97
C MET A 174 -21.14 0.84 -19.27
N LYS A 175 -19.99 1.42 -19.56
CA LYS A 175 -18.72 0.71 -19.70
C LYS A 175 -18.19 0.28 -18.34
N SER A 176 -17.49 -0.82 -18.33
CA SER A 176 -16.68 -1.29 -17.22
C SER A 176 -15.19 -1.09 -17.51
N TYR A 177 -14.43 -0.93 -16.44
CA TYR A 177 -13.02 -0.58 -16.51
C TYR A 177 -12.16 -1.51 -15.66
N TYR A 178 -10.90 -1.63 -16.04
CA TYR A 178 -9.92 -2.46 -15.39
C TYR A 178 -8.71 -1.62 -14.96
N MET A 179 -8.01 -2.07 -13.93
CA MET A 179 -6.74 -1.49 -13.49
C MET A 179 -5.65 -2.54 -13.59
N SER A 180 -4.60 -2.25 -14.35
CA SER A 180 -3.38 -3.06 -14.35
C SER A 180 -2.46 -2.54 -13.24
N VAL A 181 -2.54 -3.16 -12.06
CA VAL A 181 -1.80 -2.72 -10.88
C VAL A 181 -0.45 -3.43 -10.82
N SER A 182 0.62 -2.66 -10.65
CA SER A 182 1.99 -3.18 -10.46
C SER A 182 2.64 -2.57 -9.22
N THR A 183 3.65 -3.26 -8.68
CA THR A 183 4.40 -2.80 -7.50
C THR A 183 5.89 -3.13 -7.61
N THR A 184 6.72 -2.38 -6.89
CA THR A 184 8.18 -2.58 -6.81
C THR A 184 8.58 -3.72 -5.87
N THR A 185 7.70 -4.16 -4.97
CA THR A 185 8.02 -5.19 -3.95
C THR A 185 7.19 -6.44 -4.13
N LYS A 186 7.78 -7.61 -3.84
CA LYS A 186 7.07 -8.89 -3.82
C LYS A 186 6.17 -8.98 -2.56
N ASN A 187 5.04 -9.71 -2.67
CA ASN A 187 4.09 -9.95 -1.59
C ASN A 187 3.43 -8.67 -1.04
N ALA A 188 2.99 -7.80 -1.94
CA ALA A 188 2.20 -6.62 -1.58
C ALA A 188 0.70 -6.93 -1.59
N GLU A 189 0.01 -6.55 -0.53
CA GLU A 189 -1.44 -6.54 -0.46
C GLU A 189 -1.99 -5.32 -1.19
N ILE A 190 -2.91 -5.53 -2.12
CA ILE A 190 -3.53 -4.47 -2.91
C ILE A 190 -4.97 -4.27 -2.48
N TYR A 191 -5.30 -3.01 -2.22
CA TYR A 191 -6.59 -2.53 -1.77
C TYR A 191 -7.16 -1.54 -2.78
N VAL A 192 -8.46 -1.61 -3.02
CA VAL A 192 -9.21 -0.62 -3.80
C VAL A 192 -10.36 -0.12 -2.92
N ASN A 193 -10.40 1.19 -2.66
CA ASN A 193 -11.35 1.81 -1.72
C ASN A 193 -11.39 1.07 -0.36
N ASP A 194 -10.21 0.81 0.22
CA ASP A 194 -9.98 0.09 1.47
C ASP A 194 -10.45 -1.38 1.52
N LYS A 195 -10.94 -1.93 0.40
CA LYS A 195 -11.22 -3.37 0.27
C LYS A 195 -10.01 -4.10 -0.29
N LYS A 196 -9.54 -5.12 0.43
CA LYS A 196 -8.46 -6.01 -0.05
C LYS A 196 -8.96 -6.79 -1.28
N GLU A 197 -8.32 -6.59 -2.42
CA GLU A 197 -8.67 -7.26 -3.67
C GLU A 197 -7.78 -8.47 -3.96
N THR A 198 -6.48 -8.33 -3.68
CA THR A 198 -5.51 -9.39 -3.97
C THR A 198 -4.23 -9.20 -3.17
N GLU A 199 -3.40 -10.22 -3.20
CA GLU A 199 -1.98 -10.13 -2.90
C GLU A 199 -1.19 -10.39 -4.21
N LEU A 200 -0.17 -9.58 -4.48
CA LEU A 200 0.74 -9.78 -5.60
C LEU A 200 1.87 -10.71 -5.16
N SER A 201 1.80 -11.97 -5.58
CA SER A 201 2.76 -13.02 -5.23
C SER A 201 4.13 -12.81 -5.89
N SER A 202 5.17 -13.47 -5.35
CA SER A 202 6.57 -13.30 -5.74
C SER A 202 6.94 -13.54 -7.22
N ASP A 203 6.05 -14.19 -7.97
CA ASP A 203 6.17 -14.59 -9.38
C ASP A 203 5.49 -13.61 -10.36
N LYS A 204 4.67 -12.67 -9.87
CA LYS A 204 3.94 -11.71 -10.70
C LYS A 204 4.17 -10.29 -10.20
N THR A 205 4.64 -9.41 -11.10
CA THR A 205 4.87 -8.00 -10.80
C THR A 205 3.66 -7.12 -11.08
N SER A 206 2.65 -7.65 -11.78
CA SER A 206 1.40 -6.95 -12.06
C SER A 206 0.20 -7.90 -12.06
N LYS A 207 -0.98 -7.33 -11.82
CA LYS A 207 -2.26 -8.03 -11.92
C LYS A 207 -3.35 -7.06 -12.37
N GLU A 208 -4.18 -7.54 -13.29
CA GLU A 208 -5.39 -6.85 -13.68
C GLU A 208 -6.47 -7.02 -12.62
N LEU A 209 -7.07 -5.91 -12.20
CA LEU A 209 -8.17 -5.84 -11.25
C LEU A 209 -9.40 -5.25 -11.94
N GLY A 210 -10.56 -5.75 -11.56
CA GLY A 210 -11.85 -5.32 -12.10
C GLY A 210 -12.74 -6.52 -12.42
N PRO A 211 -13.83 -6.28 -13.16
CA PRO A 211 -14.26 -4.98 -13.69
C PRO A 211 -14.71 -3.99 -12.60
N TYR A 212 -14.60 -2.69 -12.89
CA TYR A 212 -15.03 -1.57 -12.06
C TYR A 212 -16.01 -0.66 -12.79
N PHE A 213 -16.90 -0.01 -12.05
CA PHE A 213 -17.82 0.98 -12.58
C PHE A 213 -17.09 2.33 -12.80
N PRO A 214 -17.51 3.21 -13.72
CA PRO A 214 -16.81 4.46 -13.97
C PRO A 214 -16.77 5.35 -12.72
N GLY A 215 -15.63 5.98 -12.45
CA GLY A 215 -15.44 6.88 -11.32
C GLY A 215 -14.01 6.88 -10.77
N ALA A 216 -13.83 7.56 -9.63
CA ALA A 216 -12.56 7.66 -8.94
C ALA A 216 -12.39 6.57 -7.87
N TYR A 217 -11.19 5.99 -7.81
CA TYR A 217 -10.82 4.92 -6.91
C TYR A 217 -9.49 5.23 -6.22
N VAL A 218 -9.39 4.92 -4.93
CA VAL A 218 -8.12 4.94 -4.19
C VAL A 218 -7.54 3.54 -4.22
N VAL A 219 -6.39 3.39 -4.87
CA VAL A 219 -5.64 2.13 -4.94
C VAL A 219 -4.45 2.21 -3.99
N LYS A 220 -4.38 1.29 -3.04
CA LYS A 220 -3.37 1.26 -1.98
C LYS A 220 -2.62 -0.06 -2.00
N ALA A 221 -1.30 0.00 -1.91
CA ALA A 221 -0.45 -1.16 -1.72
C ALA A 221 0.15 -1.14 -0.31
N LYS A 222 0.19 -2.30 0.34
CA LYS A 222 0.84 -2.51 1.64
C LYS A 222 1.78 -3.70 1.58
N ALA A 223 3.00 -3.56 2.11
CA ALA A 223 3.93 -4.66 2.23
C ALA A 223 4.59 -4.65 3.60
N LYS A 224 4.50 -5.79 4.30
CA LYS A 224 5.16 -5.97 5.58
C LYS A 224 6.60 -6.39 5.37
N THR A 225 7.53 -5.60 5.92
CA THR A 225 8.96 -5.94 5.97
C THR A 225 9.33 -6.40 7.37
N GLU A 226 10.58 -6.78 7.59
CA GLU A 226 11.01 -7.28 8.90
C GLU A 226 11.02 -6.22 10.00
N LEU A 227 11.14 -4.93 9.65
CA LEU A 227 11.29 -3.82 10.60
C LEU A 227 10.16 -2.80 10.52
N THR A 228 9.50 -2.66 9.37
CA THR A 228 8.40 -1.71 9.17
C THR A 228 7.35 -2.25 8.20
N GLU A 229 6.14 -1.71 8.26
CA GLU A 229 5.18 -1.80 7.16
C GLU A 229 5.46 -0.66 6.17
N LEU A 230 5.44 -0.96 4.88
CA LEU A 230 5.48 0.03 3.81
C LEU A 230 4.08 0.19 3.23
N GLU A 231 3.68 1.41 2.94
CA GLU A 231 2.43 1.70 2.25
C GLU A 231 2.57 2.82 1.23
N THR A 232 1.76 2.75 0.17
CA THR A 232 1.63 3.80 -0.84
C THR A 232 0.20 3.79 -1.37
N GLU A 233 -0.34 4.95 -1.72
CA GLU A 233 -1.68 5.09 -2.28
C GLU A 233 -1.69 6.04 -3.47
N LYS A 234 -2.59 5.76 -4.42
CA LYS A 234 -2.84 6.61 -5.59
C LYS A 234 -4.33 6.69 -5.86
N GLU A 235 -4.78 7.89 -6.19
CA GLU A 235 -6.10 8.10 -6.79
C GLU A 235 -6.02 7.79 -8.29
N VAL A 236 -7.02 7.05 -8.77
CA VAL A 236 -7.13 6.60 -10.17
C VAL A 236 -8.53 6.93 -10.65
N ASP A 237 -8.62 7.68 -11.75
CA ASP A 237 -9.89 7.95 -12.43
C ASP A 237 -10.08 6.94 -13.58
N LEU A 238 -11.18 6.20 -13.53
CA LEU A 238 -11.53 5.23 -14.56
C LEU A 238 -12.58 5.74 -15.54
N ALA A 239 -13.23 6.87 -15.25
CA ALA A 239 -14.16 7.46 -16.19
C ALA A 239 -13.41 8.11 -17.36
N ASP A 240 -14.05 8.16 -18.54
CA ASP A 240 -13.49 8.69 -19.79
C ASP A 240 -12.27 7.90 -20.33
N GLU A 241 -11.86 6.79 -19.69
CA GLU A 241 -10.70 6.05 -20.17
C GLU A 241 -10.98 5.40 -21.54
N LYS A 242 -10.06 5.59 -22.49
CA LYS A 242 -10.24 5.18 -23.89
C LYS A 242 -10.04 3.69 -24.07
N ASN A 243 -9.06 3.14 -23.36
CA ASN A 243 -8.60 1.75 -23.57
C ASN A 243 -9.33 0.75 -22.68
N GLY A 244 -10.20 1.19 -21.76
CA GLY A 244 -10.87 0.33 -20.79
C GLY A 244 -9.96 -0.14 -19.64
N THR A 245 -8.65 0.02 -19.74
CA THR A 245 -7.67 -0.36 -18.72
C THR A 245 -6.73 0.81 -18.40
N VAL A 246 -6.55 1.11 -17.11
CA VAL A 246 -5.58 2.10 -16.61
C VAL A 246 -4.39 1.40 -15.97
N GLU A 247 -3.17 1.82 -16.29
CA GLU A 247 -1.95 1.34 -15.62
C GLU A 247 -1.73 2.06 -14.30
N VAL A 248 -1.56 1.30 -13.21
CA VAL A 248 -1.40 1.83 -11.85
C VAL A 248 -0.11 1.28 -11.26
N ASN A 249 0.94 2.10 -11.26
CA ASN A 249 2.25 1.74 -10.71
C ASN A 249 2.39 2.24 -9.27
N LEU A 250 2.45 1.32 -8.29
CA LEU A 250 2.55 1.62 -6.86
C LEU A 250 3.97 1.32 -6.35
N SER A 251 4.79 2.36 -6.21
CA SER A 251 6.17 2.24 -5.69
C SER A 251 6.15 2.28 -4.17
N LEU A 252 6.50 1.15 -3.54
CA LEU A 252 6.68 1.07 -2.10
C LEU A 252 8.11 1.51 -1.76
N GLU A 253 8.22 2.72 -1.23
CA GLU A 253 9.48 3.32 -0.81
C GLU A 253 9.66 3.13 0.70
N GLY A 254 10.89 2.83 1.12
CA GLY A 254 11.24 2.68 2.53
C GLY A 254 12.58 3.33 2.83
N ASN A 255 12.74 3.78 4.07
CA ASN A 255 13.95 4.49 4.49
C ASN A 255 15.07 3.50 4.79
N TYR A 256 16.27 3.78 4.28
CA TYR A 256 17.47 2.98 4.56
C TYR A 256 18.50 3.88 5.22
N VAL A 257 19.11 3.38 6.29
CA VAL A 257 20.15 4.08 7.05
C VAL A 257 21.46 3.31 6.98
N THR A 258 22.57 4.03 7.08
CA THR A 258 23.91 3.41 7.14
C THR A 258 24.41 3.41 8.56
N ILE A 259 24.72 2.24 9.08
CA ILE A 259 25.37 2.04 10.38
C ILE A 259 26.86 1.92 10.12
N SER A 260 27.67 2.82 10.71
CA SER A 260 29.11 2.88 10.52
C SER A 260 29.86 2.77 11.84
N SER A 261 31.12 2.35 11.82
CA SER A 261 31.95 2.18 13.02
C SER A 261 33.43 2.48 12.79
N ASP A 262 34.20 2.65 13.87
CA ASP A 262 35.67 2.63 13.83
C ASP A 262 36.23 1.22 13.61
N GLU A 263 35.41 0.19 13.78
CA GLU A 263 35.77 -1.21 13.54
C GLU A 263 35.33 -1.66 12.14
N SER A 264 36.20 -2.37 11.44
CA SER A 264 35.91 -2.87 10.08
C SER A 264 34.99 -4.10 10.07
N ASP A 265 35.06 -4.94 11.12
CA ASP A 265 34.22 -6.12 11.34
C ASP A 265 33.56 -6.07 12.73
N ALA A 266 32.23 -5.99 12.74
CA ALA A 266 31.40 -6.15 13.93
C ALA A 266 30.05 -6.72 13.51
N THR A 267 29.37 -7.40 14.43
CA THR A 267 28.02 -7.93 14.19
C THR A 267 26.99 -6.86 14.53
N VAL A 268 26.07 -6.57 13.60
CA VAL A 268 24.98 -5.62 13.79
C VAL A 268 23.80 -6.31 14.48
N PHE A 269 23.35 -5.72 15.57
CA PHE A 269 22.15 -6.12 16.30
C PHE A 269 21.10 -5.03 16.20
N VAL A 270 19.86 -5.43 15.97
CA VAL A 270 18.70 -4.53 15.85
C VAL A 270 17.60 -5.07 16.75
N ASN A 271 17.12 -4.25 17.69
CA ASN A 271 16.15 -4.64 18.71
C ASN A 271 16.55 -5.95 19.42
N GLY A 272 17.83 -6.06 19.79
CA GLY A 272 18.40 -7.24 20.46
C GLY A 272 18.60 -8.49 19.58
N LYS A 273 18.22 -8.45 18.29
CA LYS A 273 18.38 -9.59 17.37
C LYS A 273 19.56 -9.37 16.43
N LYS A 274 20.37 -10.41 16.24
CA LYS A 274 21.45 -10.42 15.25
C LYS A 274 20.87 -10.22 13.84
N ARG A 275 21.40 -9.25 13.09
CA ARG A 275 20.95 -8.94 11.73
C ARG A 275 21.99 -9.19 10.66
N GLY A 276 23.23 -8.85 10.93
CA GLY A 276 24.28 -8.95 9.91
C GLY A 276 25.64 -8.63 10.48
N LYS A 277 26.59 -8.38 9.58
CA LYS A 277 27.93 -7.91 9.91
C LYS A 277 28.25 -6.66 9.13
N LEU A 278 29.09 -5.80 9.70
CA LEU A 278 29.70 -4.71 8.96
C LEU A 278 30.50 -5.27 7.78
N SER A 279 30.47 -4.53 6.67
CA SER A 279 31.32 -4.71 5.50
C SER A 279 32.17 -3.46 5.35
N TYR A 280 33.48 -3.58 5.60
CA TYR A 280 34.42 -2.46 5.61
C TYR A 280 33.96 -1.32 6.53
N GLY A 281 33.49 -1.66 7.73
CA GLY A 281 33.07 -0.69 8.75
C GLY A 281 31.69 -0.07 8.53
N SER A 282 30.90 -0.58 7.59
CA SER A 282 29.55 -0.07 7.32
C SER A 282 28.51 -1.18 7.10
N TYR A 283 27.24 -0.91 7.40
CA TYR A 283 26.12 -1.81 7.14
C TYR A 283 24.89 -0.99 6.75
N LYS A 284 24.28 -1.33 5.61
CA LYS A 284 23.03 -0.72 5.16
C LYS A 284 21.85 -1.42 5.81
N LEU A 285 21.17 -0.73 6.71
CA LEU A 285 19.99 -1.19 7.41
C LEU A 285 18.74 -0.61 6.76
N GLY A 286 17.78 -1.45 6.42
CA GLY A 286 16.46 -1.00 5.98
C GLY A 286 15.65 -2.07 5.25
N PRO A 287 14.40 -1.75 4.91
CA PRO A 287 13.73 -0.49 5.24
C PRO A 287 13.38 -0.39 6.74
N VAL A 288 13.44 0.81 7.31
CA VAL A 288 13.20 1.11 8.74
C VAL A 288 12.22 2.27 8.92
N PRO A 289 11.45 2.32 10.02
CA PRO A 289 10.68 3.51 10.38
C PRO A 289 11.61 4.61 10.90
N THR A 290 11.14 5.85 10.92
CA THR A 290 11.91 7.01 11.45
C THR A 290 11.38 7.50 12.79
N ASP A 291 10.59 6.69 13.48
CA ASP A 291 9.88 7.00 14.72
C ASP A 291 10.67 6.61 16.00
N GLU A 292 11.98 6.38 15.89
CA GLU A 292 12.86 5.99 17.00
C GLU A 292 12.51 4.65 17.68
N THR A 293 11.71 3.80 17.03
CA THR A 293 11.34 2.46 17.55
C THR A 293 12.39 1.39 17.29
N VAL A 294 13.34 1.66 16.40
CA VAL A 294 14.43 0.74 16.03
C VAL A 294 15.70 1.11 16.77
N GLU A 295 16.14 0.25 17.70
CA GLU A 295 17.40 0.36 18.42
C GLU A 295 18.48 -0.49 17.76
N VAL A 296 19.68 0.06 17.63
CA VAL A 296 20.82 -0.59 16.98
C VAL A 296 22.05 -0.52 17.88
N HIS A 297 22.77 -1.64 18.00
CA HIS A 297 24.10 -1.70 18.59
C HIS A 297 24.98 -2.69 17.82
N LEU A 298 26.29 -2.60 18.05
CA LEU A 298 27.28 -3.48 17.45
C LEU A 298 27.89 -4.38 18.52
N GLU A 299 28.22 -5.62 18.16
CA GLU A 299 28.97 -6.53 19.01
C GLU A 299 30.18 -7.10 18.28
N LYS A 300 31.33 -7.16 18.96
CA LYS A 300 32.55 -7.79 18.45
C LYS A 300 33.16 -8.73 19.48
N ASN A 301 33.84 -9.77 19.00
CA ASN A 301 34.58 -10.70 19.84
C ASN A 301 35.99 -10.17 20.10
N THR A 302 36.47 -10.35 21.33
CA THR A 302 37.79 -9.95 21.80
C THR A 302 38.40 -11.08 22.64
N ASP A 303 39.66 -10.95 23.04
CA ASP A 303 40.34 -11.87 23.97
C ASP A 303 39.70 -11.87 25.38
N PHE A 304 38.79 -10.93 25.65
CA PHE A 304 38.03 -10.80 26.89
C PHE A 304 36.54 -11.13 26.71
N GLY A 305 36.16 -11.68 25.55
CA GLY A 305 34.79 -12.04 25.22
C GLY A 305 34.09 -11.00 24.33
N VAL A 306 32.76 -11.01 24.36
CA VAL A 306 31.94 -10.11 23.53
C VAL A 306 31.90 -8.72 24.17
N ILE A 307 32.25 -7.69 23.41
CA ILE A 307 32.03 -6.30 23.81
C ILE A 307 31.00 -5.65 22.90
N LYS A 308 30.32 -4.62 23.42
CA LYS A 308 29.27 -3.89 22.72
C LYS A 308 29.68 -2.44 22.48
N SER A 309 29.19 -1.86 21.39
CA SER A 309 29.18 -0.41 21.22
C SER A 309 28.10 0.24 22.08
N GLU A 310 28.09 1.57 22.10
CA GLU A 310 26.88 2.32 22.49
C GLU A 310 25.69 1.92 21.60
N SER A 311 24.48 2.04 22.16
CA SER A 311 23.22 1.79 21.44
C SER A 311 22.64 3.12 20.96
N ILE A 312 22.05 3.10 19.76
CA ILE A 312 21.37 4.27 19.18
C ILE A 312 19.95 3.91 18.77
N LYS A 313 19.08 4.91 18.69
CA LYS A 313 17.74 4.78 18.11
C LYS A 313 17.70 5.43 16.74
N VAL A 314 17.09 4.75 15.77
CA VAL A 314 16.98 5.21 14.40
C VAL A 314 15.79 6.17 14.27
N GLY A 315 16.08 7.45 14.09
CA GLY A 315 15.15 8.49 13.65
C GLY A 315 15.42 8.91 12.19
N ASP A 316 15.28 10.20 11.89
CA ASP A 316 15.34 10.75 10.53
C ASP A 316 16.76 10.86 9.91
N GLN A 317 17.83 10.52 10.64
CA GLN A 317 19.19 10.62 10.09
C GLN A 317 19.48 9.48 9.10
N SER A 318 20.24 9.78 8.05
CA SER A 318 20.64 8.80 7.02
C SER A 318 21.83 7.93 7.44
N THR A 319 22.62 8.37 8.42
CA THR A 319 23.84 7.67 8.87
C THR A 319 24.01 7.79 10.38
N TYR A 320 24.35 6.69 11.02
CA TYR A 320 24.66 6.62 12.45
C TYR A 320 26.06 6.03 12.64
N TYR A 321 26.86 6.65 13.51
CA TYR A 321 28.22 6.22 13.78
C TYR A 321 28.36 5.68 15.20
N LEU A 322 28.67 4.39 15.34
CA LEU A 322 28.77 3.70 16.61
C LEU A 322 30.24 3.36 16.90
N LYS A 323 30.74 3.82 18.06
CA LYS A 323 32.11 3.57 18.52
C LYS A 323 32.14 2.45 19.53
N PHE A 324 33.21 1.66 19.51
CA PHE A 324 33.52 0.76 20.62
C PHE A 324 34.34 1.50 21.69
N PRO A 325 34.16 1.13 22.98
CA PRO A 325 35.07 1.57 24.03
C PRO A 325 36.52 1.23 23.69
N LYS A 326 37.46 2.12 24.01
CA LYS A 326 38.90 1.84 23.80
C LYS A 326 39.35 0.71 24.73
N GLU A 327 40.05 -0.25 24.14
CA GLU A 327 40.48 -1.48 24.78
C GLU A 327 41.98 -1.70 24.55
N ALA A 328 42.63 -2.37 25.50
CA ALA A 328 44.00 -2.85 25.37
C ALA A 328 43.98 -4.39 25.32
N SER A 329 44.86 -4.98 24.51
CA SER A 329 44.95 -6.44 24.42
C SER A 329 45.42 -7.06 25.74
N ARG A 330 45.11 -8.35 25.92
CA ARG A 330 45.57 -9.13 27.09
C ARG A 330 47.09 -9.08 27.27
N SER A 331 47.83 -9.17 26.17
CA SER A 331 49.29 -9.05 26.17
C SER A 331 49.76 -7.65 26.58
N ALA A 332 49.22 -6.60 25.96
CA ALA A 332 49.64 -5.23 26.26
C ALA A 332 49.41 -4.85 27.73
N VAL A 333 48.31 -5.32 28.32
CA VAL A 333 48.00 -5.13 29.74
C VAL A 333 48.98 -5.90 30.63
N GLY A 334 49.29 -7.16 30.30
CA GLY A 334 50.27 -7.97 31.02
C GLY A 334 51.68 -7.37 30.97
N ASP A 335 52.13 -7.01 29.76
CA ASP A 335 53.44 -6.40 29.50
C ASP A 335 53.59 -5.07 30.23
N PHE A 336 52.52 -4.26 30.28
CA PHE A 336 52.51 -3.01 31.03
C PHE A 336 52.74 -3.26 32.52
N VAL A 337 52.01 -4.18 33.15
CA VAL A 337 52.18 -4.50 34.58
C VAL A 337 53.56 -5.07 34.85
N GLN A 338 54.05 -5.96 33.99
CA GLN A 338 55.40 -6.51 34.11
C GLN A 338 56.47 -5.41 34.08
N ASN A 339 56.43 -4.52 33.09
CA ASN A 339 57.37 -3.41 32.96
C ASN A 339 57.26 -2.43 34.14
N HIS A 340 56.03 -2.14 34.58
CA HIS A 340 55.79 -1.29 35.74
C HIS A 340 56.47 -1.84 36.99
N ILE A 341 56.33 -3.15 37.27
CA ILE A 341 56.94 -3.79 38.45
C ILE A 341 58.47 -3.82 38.35
N TYR A 342 59.04 -4.14 37.18
CA TYR A 342 60.49 -4.04 36.97
C TYR A 342 61.01 -2.62 37.24
N ASN A 343 60.33 -1.60 36.72
CA ASN A 343 60.70 -0.21 36.94
C ASN A 343 60.48 0.23 38.38
N ASN A 344 59.46 -0.30 39.07
CA ASN A 344 59.19 -0.01 40.47
C ASN A 344 60.33 -0.51 41.38
N VAL A 345 60.81 -1.73 41.17
CA VAL A 345 61.97 -2.28 41.90
C VAL A 345 63.22 -1.43 41.67
N ARG A 346 63.44 -0.98 40.42
CA ARG A 346 64.52 -0.05 40.09
C ARG A 346 64.35 1.32 40.76
N ALA A 347 63.13 1.83 40.82
CA ALA A 347 62.79 3.09 41.50
C ALA A 347 63.08 3.01 43.00
N ILE A 348 62.75 1.87 43.65
CA ILE A 348 63.08 1.61 45.05
C ILE A 348 64.61 1.60 45.25
N ALA A 349 65.34 0.84 44.43
CA ALA A 349 66.80 0.73 44.55
C ALA A 349 67.53 2.06 44.36
N LEU A 350 67.02 2.94 43.49
CA LEU A 350 67.61 4.25 43.20
C LEU A 350 66.98 5.41 44.01
N ASN A 351 65.96 5.13 44.81
CA ASN A 351 65.13 6.14 45.48
C ASN A 351 64.62 7.23 44.51
N ASP A 352 64.18 6.81 43.32
CA ASP A 352 63.75 7.72 42.23
C ASP A 352 62.37 7.32 41.68
N PHE A 353 61.32 7.94 42.23
CA PHE A 353 59.94 7.72 41.79
C PHE A 353 59.66 8.22 40.36
N SER A 354 60.49 9.12 39.81
CA SER A 354 60.27 9.67 38.46
C SER A 354 60.31 8.60 37.36
N LEU A 355 60.97 7.46 37.64
CA LEU A 355 61.05 6.31 36.74
C LEU A 355 59.71 5.63 36.47
N ILE A 356 58.76 5.73 37.40
CA ILE A 356 57.42 5.12 37.29
C ILE A 356 56.30 6.15 37.32
N GLU A 357 56.62 7.43 37.53
CA GLU A 357 55.61 8.49 37.72
C GLU A 357 54.61 8.58 36.55
N ASN A 358 55.07 8.34 35.33
CA ASN A 358 54.27 8.44 34.11
C ASN A 358 53.37 7.21 33.86
N ASP A 359 53.53 6.14 34.63
CA ASP A 359 52.71 4.95 34.55
C ASP A 359 51.40 5.12 35.32
N TYR A 360 51.35 6.01 36.31
CA TYR A 360 50.18 6.15 37.18
C TYR A 360 49.10 7.04 36.60
N ASP A 361 47.85 6.72 36.95
CA ASP A 361 46.80 7.73 37.03
C ASP A 361 47.08 8.66 38.23
N LYS A 362 47.50 9.90 37.93
CA LYS A 362 47.83 10.91 38.93
C LYS A 362 46.64 11.33 39.81
N SER A 363 45.41 11.02 39.39
CA SER A 363 44.21 11.23 40.20
C SER A 363 43.90 10.06 41.14
N GLY A 364 44.56 8.92 40.96
CA GLY A 364 44.40 7.71 41.75
C GLY A 364 45.11 7.76 43.11
N LYS A 365 44.60 6.98 44.09
CA LYS A 365 45.18 6.90 45.44
C LYS A 365 46.59 6.32 45.45
N SER A 366 46.85 5.30 44.62
CA SER A 366 48.14 4.60 44.66
C SER A 366 49.32 5.40 44.12
N TYR A 367 49.09 6.45 43.32
CA TYR A 367 50.16 7.39 42.96
C TYR A 367 50.83 7.99 44.21
N LYS A 368 50.01 8.40 45.18
CA LYS A 368 50.52 8.98 46.43
C LYS A 368 51.05 7.88 47.36
N GLU A 369 50.31 6.78 47.50
CA GLU A 369 50.68 5.69 48.42
C GLU A 369 52.02 5.06 48.03
N ASP A 370 52.23 4.75 46.75
CA ASP A 370 53.46 4.10 46.29
C ASP A 370 54.67 5.05 46.36
N ARG A 371 54.45 6.35 46.11
CA ARG A 371 55.48 7.37 46.30
C ARG A 371 55.90 7.50 47.76
N ASP A 372 54.92 7.54 48.67
CA ASP A 372 55.18 7.66 50.11
C ASP A 372 55.81 6.36 50.66
N TYR A 373 55.42 5.19 50.12
CA TYR A 373 56.00 3.88 50.44
C TYR A 373 57.46 3.76 50.00
N LEU A 374 57.79 4.21 48.78
CA LEU A 374 59.17 4.24 48.29
C LEU A 374 60.08 5.06 49.21
N GLN A 375 59.62 6.24 49.66
CA GLN A 375 60.35 7.06 50.63
C GLN A 375 60.54 6.35 51.98
N TYR A 376 59.51 5.63 52.44
CA TYR A 376 59.58 4.82 53.65
C TYR A 376 60.64 3.71 53.54
N LEU A 377 60.67 2.97 52.42
CA LEU A 377 61.65 1.93 52.17
C LEU A 377 63.08 2.47 52.17
N HIS A 378 63.31 3.59 51.47
CA HIS A 378 64.61 4.25 51.46
C HIS A 378 65.05 4.68 52.87
N LYS A 379 64.16 5.29 53.66
CA LYS A 379 64.45 5.67 55.06
C LYS A 379 64.80 4.46 55.94
N LYS A 380 64.27 3.29 55.64
CA LYS A 380 64.53 2.03 56.35
C LYS A 380 65.73 1.25 55.79
N GLY A 381 66.37 1.75 54.73
CA GLY A 381 67.44 1.04 54.02
C GLY A 381 66.97 -0.28 53.42
N ILE A 382 65.69 -0.36 53.02
CA ILE A 382 65.11 -1.56 52.42
C ILE A 382 65.23 -1.48 50.90
N THR A 383 65.75 -2.54 50.28
CA THR A 383 65.77 -2.72 48.82
C THR A 383 65.22 -4.09 48.44
N GLU A 384 64.85 -4.23 47.17
CA GLU A 384 64.22 -5.43 46.63
C GLU A 384 64.97 -5.88 45.37
N ASP A 385 65.24 -7.18 45.26
CA ASP A 385 65.73 -7.81 44.03
C ASP A 385 64.61 -8.72 43.50
N LEU A 386 64.05 -8.39 42.34
CA LEU A 386 63.02 -9.21 41.67
C LEU A 386 63.66 -10.42 41.00
N LEU A 387 63.32 -11.62 41.46
CA LEU A 387 63.86 -12.90 40.99
C LEU A 387 63.00 -13.50 39.88
N THR A 388 61.69 -13.54 40.10
CA THR A 388 60.72 -14.16 39.21
C THR A 388 59.51 -13.24 39.08
N MET A 389 59.00 -13.09 37.86
CA MET A 389 57.79 -12.34 37.56
C MET A 389 57.01 -13.06 36.47
N GLU A 390 55.81 -13.54 36.80
CA GLU A 390 54.94 -14.26 35.88
C GLU A 390 53.53 -13.67 35.88
N ILE A 391 53.01 -13.32 34.71
CA ILE A 391 51.60 -12.98 34.54
C ILE A 391 50.78 -14.27 34.57
N ARG A 392 49.97 -14.44 35.61
CA ARG A 392 49.10 -15.62 35.79
C ARG A 392 47.77 -15.46 35.07
N ASN A 393 47.17 -14.28 35.17
CA ASN A 393 45.89 -13.99 34.56
C ASN A 393 45.74 -12.49 34.27
N VAL A 394 44.96 -12.17 33.25
CA VAL A 394 44.51 -10.81 32.96
C VAL A 394 43.01 -10.87 32.75
N GLU A 395 42.25 -10.16 33.57
CA GLU A 395 40.80 -10.19 33.60
C GLU A 395 40.24 -8.78 33.40
N ARG A 396 39.34 -8.61 32.43
CA ARG A 396 38.65 -7.34 32.22
C ARG A 396 37.50 -7.22 33.23
N GLN A 397 37.56 -6.18 34.07
CA GLN A 397 36.58 -5.91 35.13
C GLN A 397 35.46 -4.97 34.67
N SER A 398 35.77 -4.04 33.78
CA SER A 398 34.81 -3.10 33.18
C SER A 398 35.36 -2.58 31.84
N GLU A 399 34.70 -1.60 31.22
CA GLU A 399 35.12 -1.08 29.92
C GLU A 399 36.58 -0.60 29.89
N THR A 400 37.00 0.04 30.97
CA THR A 400 38.30 0.70 31.08
C THR A 400 39.18 0.10 32.17
N LYS A 401 38.79 -0.98 32.85
CA LYS A 401 39.50 -1.49 34.03
C LYS A 401 39.85 -2.97 33.90
N TYR A 402 41.09 -3.30 34.22
CA TYR A 402 41.64 -4.67 34.15
C TYR A 402 42.28 -5.03 35.49
N LYS A 403 42.20 -6.32 35.83
CA LYS A 403 42.90 -6.95 36.95
C LYS A 403 43.94 -7.91 36.39
N VAL A 404 45.18 -7.78 36.85
CA VAL A 404 46.31 -8.60 36.44
C VAL A 404 46.79 -9.36 37.65
N THR A 405 46.62 -10.68 37.64
CA THR A 405 47.13 -11.56 38.69
C THR A 405 48.55 -11.98 38.33
N THR A 406 49.48 -11.81 39.25
CA THR A 406 50.91 -12.03 39.06
C THR A 406 51.42 -13.02 40.10
N TYR A 407 52.49 -13.74 39.75
CA TYR A 407 53.33 -14.46 40.69
C TYR A 407 54.71 -13.82 40.71
N GLU A 408 55.14 -13.40 41.89
CA GLU A 408 56.37 -12.62 42.06
C GLU A 408 57.24 -13.22 43.15
N GLU A 409 58.55 -13.23 42.93
CA GLU A 409 59.55 -13.66 43.92
C GLU A 409 60.60 -12.59 44.11
N TYR A 410 60.95 -12.31 45.37
CA TYR A 410 61.88 -11.26 45.73
C TYR A 410 62.91 -11.74 46.76
N HIS A 411 64.13 -11.22 46.65
CA HIS A 411 64.97 -11.03 47.83
C HIS A 411 64.78 -9.61 48.35
N ILE A 412 64.26 -9.49 49.57
CA ILE A 412 64.11 -8.21 50.27
C ILE A 412 65.28 -8.06 51.22
N ARG A 413 66.09 -7.02 51.03
CA ARG A 413 67.24 -6.68 51.88
C ARG A 413 66.82 -5.57 52.83
N TYR A 414 67.11 -5.74 54.11
CA TYR A 414 66.79 -4.75 55.14
C TYR A 414 68.03 -3.96 55.55
N GLY A 415 67.82 -2.78 56.14
CA GLY A 415 68.93 -1.91 56.57
C GLY A 415 69.85 -2.48 57.64
N ASP A 416 69.47 -3.59 58.29
CA ASP A 416 70.31 -4.35 59.22
C ASP A 416 71.17 -5.43 58.51
N GLY A 417 71.12 -5.50 57.19
CA GLY A 417 71.84 -6.47 56.37
C GLY A 417 71.14 -7.84 56.23
N SER A 418 70.03 -8.07 56.93
CA SER A 418 69.26 -9.30 56.77
C SER A 418 68.59 -9.36 55.39
N VAL A 419 68.45 -10.57 54.86
CA VAL A 419 67.81 -10.83 53.57
C VAL A 419 66.71 -11.86 53.74
N LYS A 420 65.52 -11.57 53.22
CA LYS A 420 64.40 -12.51 53.19
C LYS A 420 63.99 -12.82 51.76
N PHE A 421 63.81 -14.09 51.47
CA PHE A 421 63.08 -14.53 50.29
C PHE A 421 61.59 -14.39 50.56
N LYS A 422 60.86 -13.75 49.66
CA LYS A 422 59.40 -13.72 49.69
C LYS A 422 58.81 -14.03 48.33
N SER A 423 57.70 -14.75 48.31
CA SER A 423 56.89 -14.92 47.12
C SER A 423 55.45 -14.49 47.34
N PHE A 424 54.84 -13.92 46.30
CA PHE A 424 53.53 -13.29 46.35
C PHE A 424 52.66 -13.74 45.17
N ASN A 425 51.35 -13.82 45.43
CA ASN A 425 50.34 -13.72 44.40
C ASN A 425 49.64 -12.36 44.56
N ASN A 426 49.90 -11.45 43.62
CA ASN A 426 49.38 -10.09 43.66
C ASN A 426 48.31 -9.89 42.58
N ASP A 427 47.29 -9.10 42.90
CA ASP A 427 46.32 -8.61 41.92
C ASP A 427 46.60 -7.12 41.70
N HIS A 428 47.04 -6.76 40.50
CA HIS A 428 47.24 -5.38 40.09
C HIS A 428 46.05 -4.86 39.32
N ILE A 429 45.65 -3.62 39.58
CA ILE A 429 44.56 -2.96 38.88
C ILE A 429 45.14 -1.90 37.96
N VAL A 430 44.77 -1.97 36.68
CA VAL A 430 45.14 -0.98 35.68
C VAL A 430 43.90 -0.45 34.96
N THR A 431 44.03 0.75 34.43
CA THR A 431 42.96 1.42 33.68
C THR A 431 43.43 1.85 32.29
N VAL A 432 42.52 1.85 31.31
CA VAL A 432 42.76 2.38 29.96
C VAL A 432 41.99 3.68 29.80
N ASN A 433 42.70 4.76 29.49
CA ASN A 433 42.07 6.06 29.29
C ASN A 433 41.48 6.22 27.87
N GLY A 434 40.79 7.33 27.62
CA GLY A 434 40.14 7.59 26.32
C GLY A 434 41.07 7.62 25.10
N ASN A 435 42.39 7.74 25.32
CA ASN A 435 43.40 7.69 24.25
C ASN A 435 44.01 6.29 24.08
N GLY A 436 43.54 5.29 24.83
CA GLY A 436 44.09 3.93 24.82
C GLY A 436 45.35 3.74 25.66
N LYS A 437 45.78 4.74 26.46
CA LYS A 437 46.95 4.60 27.34
C LYS A 437 46.57 3.77 28.57
N ILE A 438 47.34 2.72 28.84
CA ILE A 438 47.26 1.92 30.07
C ILE A 438 47.95 2.69 31.20
N LEU A 439 47.30 2.75 32.36
CA LEU A 439 47.77 3.42 33.56
C LEU A 439 47.63 2.49 34.76
N TYR A 440 48.65 2.45 35.61
CA TYR A 440 48.60 1.77 36.89
C TYR A 440 47.66 2.51 37.83
N HIS A 441 46.71 1.77 38.40
CA HIS A 441 45.69 2.36 39.26
C HIS A 441 45.94 2.01 40.72
N SER A 442 46.14 0.74 41.05
CA SER A 442 46.38 0.29 42.43
C SER A 442 46.84 -1.17 42.55
N LEU A 443 47.42 -1.51 43.70
CA LEU A 443 47.50 -2.90 44.16
C LEU A 443 46.14 -3.31 44.74
N GLY A 444 45.49 -4.29 44.14
CA GLY A 444 44.18 -4.79 44.54
C GLY A 444 44.25 -5.76 45.73
N ALA A 445 45.09 -6.78 45.62
CA ALA A 445 45.34 -7.74 46.70
C ALA A 445 46.82 -8.12 46.73
N ASN A 446 47.34 -8.34 47.93
CA ASN A 446 48.70 -8.85 48.16
C ASN A 446 48.61 -10.10 49.02
N ASN A 447 48.90 -11.26 48.43
CA ASN A 447 48.88 -12.54 49.13
C ASN A 447 50.31 -13.08 49.23
N THR A 448 50.93 -12.94 50.40
CA THR A 448 52.23 -13.57 50.68
C THR A 448 52.05 -15.08 50.71
N LEU A 449 52.74 -15.79 49.83
CA LEU A 449 52.73 -17.25 49.77
C LEU A 449 53.84 -17.84 50.65
N LYS A 450 55.01 -17.20 50.63
CA LYS A 450 56.20 -17.70 51.30
C LYS A 450 57.04 -16.54 51.84
N SER A 451 57.66 -16.76 53.00
CA SER A 451 58.62 -15.83 53.60
C SER A 451 59.67 -16.62 54.37
N GLU A 452 60.91 -16.62 53.88
CA GLU A 452 62.03 -17.36 54.45
C GLU A 452 63.24 -16.45 54.69
N GLU A 453 64.00 -16.72 55.75
CA GLU A 453 65.27 -16.05 55.97
C GLU A 453 66.35 -16.65 55.06
N VAL A 454 67.03 -15.77 54.31
CA VAL A 454 68.16 -16.13 53.46
C VAL A 454 69.48 -15.81 54.18
N SER A 455 69.53 -14.68 54.88
CA SER A 455 70.64 -14.32 55.77
C SER A 455 70.19 -13.44 56.94
N GLY A 456 70.83 -13.61 58.10
CA GLY A 456 70.57 -12.82 59.30
C GLY A 456 71.25 -11.44 59.29
N PRO A 457 71.02 -10.61 60.32
CA PRO A 457 71.59 -9.26 60.41
C PRO A 457 73.12 -9.28 60.42
N THR A 458 73.73 -8.36 59.68
CA THR A 458 75.18 -8.15 59.69
C THR A 458 75.50 -7.23 60.87
N ARG A 459 76.16 -7.77 61.90
CA ARG A 459 76.49 -7.05 63.15
C ARG A 459 77.42 -5.87 62.95
#